data_AF-A0A2W2EPW4-F1
#
_entry.id   AF-A0A2W2EPW4-F1
#
_cell.length_a   1.000
_cell.length_b   1.000
_cell.length_c   1.000
_cell.angle_alpha   90.00
_cell.angle_beta   90.00
_cell.angle_gamma   90.00
#
_symmetry.space_group_name_H-M   'P 1'
#
loop_
_entity.id
_entity.type
_entity.pdbx_description
1 polymer ?
#
loop_
_entity_poly.entity_id
_entity_poly.type
_entity_poly.pdbx_seq_one_letter_code
_entity_poly.pdbx_strand_id
1 'polypeptide(L)'
;GRDPKRLRQALQRFKGIGETGADIFCREAQEVWPWLRPYFDKRALSGAGRVRLPRDPGKLARLTKPDDLAHLAAALVRISRDTKLARKADT
;
A
#
# COMPACT_ATOMS: atom_id res chain seq x y z
N GLY A 1 17.80 12.35 -6.25
CA GLY A 1 17.69 10.90 -5.97
C GLY A 1 16.23 10.49 -5.91
N ARG A 2 15.95 9.21 -6.18
CA ARG A 2 14.60 8.61 -6.08
C ARG A 2 14.23 8.46 -4.60
N ASP A 3 13.30 9.26 -4.12
CA ASP A 3 12.83 9.27 -2.72
C ASP A 3 11.29 9.25 -2.72
N PRO A 4 10.66 8.16 -2.23
CA PRO A 4 9.20 8.05 -2.16
C PRO A 4 8.54 9.19 -1.37
N LYS A 5 9.19 9.72 -0.32
CA LYS A 5 8.63 10.83 0.46
C LYS A 5 8.57 12.12 -0.36
N ARG A 6 9.64 12.41 -1.11
CA ARG A 6 9.69 13.58 -2.01
C ARG A 6 8.70 13.44 -3.16
N LEU A 7 8.55 12.25 -3.76
CA LEU A 7 7.51 12.00 -4.76
C LEU A 7 6.13 12.27 -4.16
N ARG A 8 5.81 11.67 -3.01
CA ARG A 8 4.53 11.84 -2.33
C ARG A 8 4.21 13.30 -2.04
N GLN A 9 5.19 14.10 -1.65
CA GLN A 9 5.04 15.54 -1.43
C GLN A 9 4.86 16.32 -2.75
N ALA A 10 5.59 15.95 -3.80
CA ALA A 10 5.48 16.60 -5.10
C ALA A 10 4.10 16.35 -5.75
N LEU A 11 3.57 15.13 -5.64
CA LEU A 11 2.23 14.79 -6.11
C LEU A 11 1.16 15.68 -5.50
N GLN A 12 1.32 16.08 -4.23
CA GLN A 12 0.35 16.94 -3.53
C GLN A 12 0.34 18.40 -4.00
N ARG A 13 1.28 18.79 -4.88
CA ARG A 13 1.30 20.14 -5.48
C ARG A 13 0.30 20.28 -6.63
N PHE A 14 -0.20 19.17 -7.16
CA PHE A 14 -1.23 19.18 -8.19
C PHE A 14 -2.61 19.39 -7.55
N LYS A 15 -3.39 20.32 -8.11
CA LYS A 15 -4.76 20.59 -7.67
C LYS A 15 -5.58 19.30 -7.71
N GLY A 16 -6.21 18.94 -6.59
CA GLY A 16 -7.02 17.73 -6.47
C GLY A 16 -6.29 16.49 -5.92
N ILE A 17 -4.97 16.55 -5.72
CA ILE A 17 -4.20 15.46 -5.10
C ILE A 17 -3.86 15.83 -3.66
N GLY A 18 -4.63 15.30 -2.69
CA GLY A 18 -4.28 15.36 -1.27
C GLY A 18 -3.41 14.18 -0.83
N GLU A 19 -3.13 14.07 0.48
CA GLU A 19 -2.34 12.97 1.05
C GLU A 19 -2.82 11.59 0.59
N THR A 20 -4.15 11.38 0.59
CA THR A 20 -4.77 10.12 0.17
C THR A 20 -4.50 9.84 -1.32
N GLY A 21 -4.59 10.85 -2.18
CA GLY A 21 -4.34 10.69 -3.61
C GLY A 21 -2.87 10.35 -3.88
N ALA A 22 -1.95 10.99 -3.16
CA ALA A 22 -0.52 10.70 -3.27
C ALA A 22 -0.18 9.28 -2.77
N ASP A 23 -0.81 8.81 -1.69
CA ASP A 23 -0.65 7.45 -1.18
C ASP A 23 -1.20 6.40 -2.15
N ILE A 24 -2.36 6.66 -2.76
CA ILE A 24 -2.91 5.81 -3.83
C ILE A 24 -1.91 5.72 -4.99
N PHE A 25 -1.43 6.86 -5.49
CA PHE A 25 -0.48 6.88 -6.58
C PHE A 25 0.78 6.06 -6.25
N CYS A 26 1.42 6.33 -5.10
CA CYS A 26 2.65 5.63 -4.74
C CYS A 26 2.44 4.12 -4.57
N ARG A 27 1.27 3.71 -4.05
CA ARG A 27 0.92 2.29 -3.90
C ARG A 27 0.77 1.59 -5.24
N GLU A 28 -0.01 2.14 -6.17
CA GLU A 28 -0.27 1.52 -7.47
C GLU A 28 0.94 1.61 -8.41
N ALA A 29 1.69 2.73 -8.37
CA ALA A 29 2.86 2.93 -9.23
C ALA A 29 4.01 1.95 -8.93
N GLN A 30 4.00 1.26 -7.79
CA GLN A 30 4.95 0.15 -7.53
C GLN A 30 4.96 -0.90 -8.65
N GLU A 31 3.84 -1.10 -9.34
CA GLU A 31 3.73 -2.07 -10.44
C GLU A 31 4.75 -1.77 -11.53
N VAL A 32 4.84 -0.49 -11.93
CA VAL A 32 5.68 -0.04 -13.04
C VAL A 32 6.98 0.63 -12.58
N TRP A 33 7.04 1.09 -11.33
CA TRP A 33 8.18 1.81 -10.75
C TRP A 33 8.75 1.03 -9.56
N PRO A 34 9.65 0.04 -9.79
CA PRO A 34 10.18 -0.81 -8.73
C PRO A 34 10.87 -0.07 -7.58
N TRP A 35 11.36 1.15 -7.81
CA TRP A 35 12.01 1.97 -6.78
C TRP A 35 11.05 2.49 -5.70
N LEU A 36 9.73 2.39 -5.91
CA LEU A 36 8.74 2.67 -4.88
C LEU A 36 8.53 1.49 -3.93
N ARG A 37 9.04 0.30 -4.26
CA ARG A 37 8.82 -0.90 -3.46
C ARG A 37 9.77 -0.92 -2.24
N PRO A 38 9.27 -1.33 -1.05
CA PRO A 38 7.86 -1.49 -0.70
C PRO A 38 7.19 -0.17 -0.30
N TYR A 39 5.94 0.05 -0.75
CA TYR A 39 5.07 1.14 -0.31
C TYR A 39 3.75 0.60 0.22
N PHE A 40 3.55 0.72 1.53
CA PHE A 40 2.30 0.38 2.21
C PHE A 40 1.79 1.62 2.95
N ASP A 41 0.68 2.17 2.49
CA ASP A 41 0.04 3.33 3.12
C ASP A 41 -0.74 2.95 4.38
N LYS A 42 -1.25 3.96 5.11
CA LYS A 42 -2.02 3.74 6.35
C LYS A 42 -3.22 2.80 6.14
N ARG A 43 -3.83 2.82 4.95
CA ARG A 43 -4.98 1.95 4.63
C ARG A 43 -4.55 0.50 4.43
N ALA A 44 -3.48 0.25 3.67
CA ALA A 44 -2.92 -1.10 3.52
C ALA A 44 -2.49 -1.67 4.88
N LEU A 45 -1.79 -0.89 5.71
CA LEU A 45 -1.38 -1.34 7.05
C LEU A 45 -2.57 -1.58 8.00
N SER A 46 -3.69 -0.88 7.81
CA SER A 46 -4.94 -1.14 8.54
C SER A 46 -5.56 -2.46 8.08
N GLY A 47 -5.59 -2.72 6.77
CA GLY A 47 -6.03 -3.98 6.19
C GLY A 47 -5.22 -5.17 6.70
N ALA A 48 -3.90 -5.05 6.74
CA ALA A 48 -3.02 -6.10 7.28
C ALA A 48 -3.40 -6.47 8.71
N GLY A 49 -3.65 -5.48 9.57
CA GLY A 49 -4.08 -5.70 10.94
C GLY A 49 -5.41 -6.45 11.06
N ARG A 50 -6.35 -6.24 10.13
CA ARG A 50 -7.66 -6.94 10.15
C ARG A 50 -7.55 -8.44 9.90
N VAL A 51 -6.51 -8.87 9.18
CA VAL A 51 -6.22 -10.28 8.88
C VAL A 51 -4.99 -10.78 9.61
N ARG A 52 -4.63 -10.13 10.73
CA ARG A 52 -3.54 -10.53 11.64
C ARG A 52 -2.16 -10.62 10.99
N LEU A 53 -1.95 -9.95 9.86
CA LEU A 53 -0.64 -9.81 9.24
C LEU A 53 0.19 -8.71 9.93
N PRO A 54 1.52 -8.73 9.79
CA PRO A 54 2.38 -7.66 10.29
C PRO A 54 1.97 -6.29 9.75
N ARG A 55 2.08 -5.25 10.58
CA ARG A 55 1.82 -3.85 10.18
C ARG A 55 3.10 -3.06 9.89
N ASP A 56 4.23 -3.76 9.81
CA ASP A 56 5.50 -3.21 9.38
C ASP A 56 5.65 -3.42 7.86
N PRO A 57 5.89 -2.35 7.06
CA PRO A 57 6.07 -2.45 5.61
C PRO A 57 7.15 -3.45 5.18
N GLY A 58 8.26 -3.52 5.91
CA GLY A 58 9.37 -4.44 5.60
C GLY A 58 9.01 -5.89 5.84
N LYS A 59 8.25 -6.19 6.91
CA LYS A 59 7.72 -7.53 7.18
C LYS A 59 6.65 -7.93 6.18
N LEU A 60 5.74 -7.03 5.81
CA LEU A 60 4.74 -7.29 4.76
C LEU A 60 5.39 -7.59 3.42
N ALA A 61 6.46 -6.86 3.07
CA ALA A 61 7.15 -7.06 1.81
C ALA A 61 7.78 -8.45 1.66
N ARG A 62 8.02 -9.17 2.76
CA ARG A 62 8.56 -10.54 2.76
C ARG A 62 7.49 -11.61 2.54
N LEU A 63 6.21 -11.26 2.54
CA LEU A 63 5.11 -12.21 2.37
C LEU A 63 4.82 -12.56 0.89
N THR A 64 5.41 -11.82 -0.04
CA THR A 64 5.19 -12.01 -1.47
C THR A 64 6.43 -11.62 -2.28
N LYS A 65 6.42 -11.91 -3.58
CA LYS A 65 7.49 -11.52 -4.50
C LYS A 65 7.50 -10.00 -4.68
N PRO A 66 8.67 -9.37 -4.96
CA PRO A 66 8.74 -7.93 -5.20
C PRO A 66 7.74 -7.41 -6.24
N ASP A 67 7.48 -8.18 -7.30
CA ASP A 67 6.55 -7.80 -8.37
C ASP A 67 5.07 -7.83 -7.94
N ASP A 68 4.75 -8.56 -6.86
CA ASP A 68 3.39 -8.69 -6.33
C ASP A 68 3.08 -7.67 -5.22
N LEU A 69 4.02 -6.78 -4.87
CA LEU A 69 3.86 -5.84 -3.76
C LEU A 69 2.73 -4.82 -3.99
N ALA A 70 2.55 -4.37 -5.24
CA ALA A 70 1.45 -3.48 -5.60
C ALA A 70 0.09 -4.19 -5.37
N HIS A 71 -0.02 -5.43 -5.85
CA HIS A 71 -1.21 -6.27 -5.68
C HIS A 71 -1.51 -6.56 -4.20
N LEU A 72 -0.50 -6.93 -3.41
CA LEU A 72 -0.65 -7.14 -1.98
C LEU A 72 -1.16 -5.87 -1.28
N ALA A 73 -0.54 -4.72 -1.53
CA ALA A 73 -0.97 -3.46 -0.92
C ALA A 73 -2.42 -3.11 -1.30
N ALA A 74 -2.80 -3.28 -2.57
CA ALA A 74 -4.15 -3.04 -3.05
C ALA A 74 -5.18 -4.02 -2.43
N ALA A 75 -4.83 -5.30 -2.26
CA ALA A 75 -5.67 -6.29 -1.59
C ALA A 75 -5.91 -5.92 -0.12
N LEU A 76 -4.87 -5.50 0.60
CA LEU A 76 -4.99 -5.02 1.98
C LEU A 76 -5.89 -3.78 2.10
N VAL A 77 -5.82 -2.84 1.15
CA VAL A 77 -6.75 -1.69 1.12
C VAL A 77 -8.21 -2.15 0.92
N ARG A 78 -8.46 -3.17 0.10
CA ARG A 78 -9.81 -3.73 -0.06
C ARG A 78 -10.31 -4.34 1.26
N ILE A 79 -9.46 -5.11 1.95
CA ILE A 79 -9.74 -5.66 3.28
C ILE A 79 -9.99 -4.55 4.31
N SER A 80 -9.26 -3.43 4.25
CA SER A 80 -9.46 -2.31 5.17
C SER A 80 -10.81 -1.61 4.97
N ARG A 81 -11.42 -1.73 3.78
CA ARG A 81 -12.73 -1.15 3.44
C ARG A 81 -13.87 -2.12 3.69
N ASP A 82 -13.64 -3.41 3.56
CA ASP A 82 -14.67 -4.44 3.62
C ASP A 82 -14.71 -5.12 5.01
N THR A 83 -15.87 -5.10 5.65
CA THR A 83 -16.11 -5.78 6.94
C THR A 83 -16.33 -7.29 6.77
N LYS A 84 -16.58 -7.79 5.55
CA LYS A 84 -16.82 -9.23 5.26
C LYS A 84 -15.56 -9.96 4.78
N LEU A 85 -14.65 -9.31 4.03
CA LEU A 85 -13.42 -9.95 3.53
C LEU A 85 -12.45 -10.37 4.64
N ALA A 86 -12.41 -9.65 5.76
CA ALA A 86 -11.56 -10.01 6.90
C ALA A 86 -11.86 -11.42 7.46
N ARG A 87 -13.11 -11.90 7.35
CA ARG A 87 -13.52 -13.24 7.83
C ARG A 87 -13.12 -14.39 6.90
N LYS A 88 -12.86 -14.15 5.62
CA LYS A 88 -12.52 -15.22 4.64
C LYS A 88 -11.04 -15.57 4.60
N ALA A 89 -10.17 -14.71 5.13
CA ALA A 89 -8.73 -14.98 5.19
C ALA A 89 -8.33 -15.86 6.41
N ASP A 90 -9.29 -16.13 7.30
CA ASP A 90 -9.13 -17.00 8.49
C ASP A 90 -9.55 -18.47 8.23
N THR A 91 -9.95 -18.83 7.00
CA THR A 91 -10.33 -20.21 6.60
C THR A 91 -9.39 -20.70 5.50
#